data_AF-A0A286ME86-F1
#
_entry.id   AF-A0A286ME86-F1
#
_cell.length_a   1.000
_cell.length_b   1.000
_cell.length_c   1.000
_cell.angle_alpha   90.00
_cell.angle_beta   90.00
_cell.angle_gamma   90.00
#
_symmetry.space_group_name_H-M   'P 1'
#
loop_
_entity.id
_entity.type
_entity.pdbx_description
1 polymer ?
#
loop_
_entity_poly.entity_id
_entity_poly.type
_entity_poly.pdbx_seq_one_letter_code
_entity_poly.pdbx_strand_id
1 'polypeptide(L)' 'MVNADYGPRWTLLRKVCNTHMFGSKALENWAHFRVSEVGLMLQDMLEASRKVEPVLMPTMLTYPTANMIGQVVLSRRVFV' A
#
# COMPACT_ATOMS: atom_id res chain seq x y z
N MET A 1 6.81 1.42 12.42
CA MET A 1 5.51 0.97 12.95
C MET A 1 5.73 0.64 14.42
N VAL A 2 5.13 1.41 15.34
CA VAL A 2 5.37 1.37 16.80
C VAL A 2 6.84 1.12 17.21
N ASN A 3 7.75 2.02 16.81
CA ASN A 3 9.15 2.01 17.28
C ASN A 3 9.23 2.74 18.63
N ALA A 4 8.66 2.14 19.66
CA ALA A 4 8.73 2.62 21.04
C ALA A 4 9.04 1.45 21.97
N ASP A 5 9.68 1.72 23.09
CA ASP A 5 9.89 0.70 24.12
C ASP A 5 8.55 0.17 24.63
N TYR A 6 8.55 -1.08 25.08
CA TYR A 6 7.36 -1.69 25.64
C TYR A 6 6.84 -0.88 26.82
N GLY A 7 5.56 -0.52 26.79
CA GLY A 7 4.93 0.33 27.80
C GLY A 7 3.59 0.88 27.33
N PRO A 8 2.94 1.75 28.13
CA PRO A 8 1.60 2.27 27.84
C PRO A 8 1.48 2.90 26.44
N ARG A 9 2.52 3.63 26.01
CA ARG A 9 2.59 4.25 24.69
C ARG A 9 2.61 3.22 23.55
N TRP A 10 3.45 2.19 23.66
CA TRP A 10 3.54 1.11 22.68
C TRP A 10 2.23 0.31 22.59
N THR A 11 1.61 0.04 23.74
CA THR A 11 0.32 -0.68 23.80
C THR A 11 -0.80 0.13 23.15
N LEU A 12 -0.89 1.42 23.46
CA LEU A 12 -1.88 2.32 22.86
C LEU A 12 -1.73 2.40 21.34
N LEU A 13 -0.51 2.66 20.85
CA LEU A 13 -0.24 2.77 19.41
C LEU A 13 -0.59 1.47 18.67
N ARG A 14 -0.23 0.31 19.22
CA ARG A 14 -0.58 -0.98 18.61
C ARG A 14 -2.08 -1.22 18.60
N LYS A 15 -2.79 -0.86 19.68
CA LYS A 15 -4.26 -0.98 19.72
C LYS A 15 -4.89 -0.14 18.61
N VAL A 16 -4.48 1.12 18.46
CA VAL A 16 -4.99 2.02 17.40
C VAL A 16 -4.70 1.47 16.01
N CYS A 17 -3.45 1.07 15.73
CA CYS A 17 -3.09 0.48 14.44
C CYS A 17 -3.89 -0.79 14.14
N ASN A 18 -3.99 -1.71 15.09
CA ASN A 18 -4.70 -2.98 14.90
C ASN A 18 -6.20 -2.77 14.67
N THR A 19 -6.82 -1.79 15.31
CA THR A 19 -8.26 -1.55 15.14
C THR A 19 -8.57 -0.77 13.86
N HIS A 20 -7.81 0.28 13.54
CA HIS A 20 -8.18 1.24 12.50
C HIS A 20 -7.43 1.08 11.19
N MET A 21 -6.21 0.52 11.21
CA MET A 21 -5.39 0.37 10.01
C MET A 21 -5.36 -1.08 9.53
N PHE A 22 -5.29 -2.03 10.47
CA PHE A 22 -5.11 -3.46 10.18
C PHE A 22 -6.29 -4.34 10.61
N GLY A 23 -7.40 -3.75 11.06
CA GLY A 23 -8.61 -4.50 11.41
C GLY A 23 -9.31 -5.04 10.16
N SER A 24 -10.02 -6.17 10.25
CA SER A 24 -10.65 -6.83 9.10
C SER A 24 -11.54 -5.87 8.29
N LYS A 25 -12.38 -5.09 8.97
CA LYS A 25 -13.23 -4.07 8.32
C LYS A 25 -12.43 -2.96 7.64
N ALA A 26 -11.30 -2.55 8.23
CA ALA A 26 -10.42 -1.57 7.59
C ALA A 26 -9.79 -2.17 6.31
N LEU A 27 -9.28 -3.40 6.39
CA LEU A 27 -8.68 -4.08 5.23
C LEU A 27 -9.67 -4.33 4.09
N GLU A 28 -10.93 -4.62 4.42
CA GLU A 28 -12.05 -4.72 3.48
C GLU A 28 -12.35 -3.37 2.84
N ASN A 29 -12.49 -2.31 3.63
CA ASN A 29 -12.72 -0.96 3.12
C ASN A 29 -11.63 -0.53 2.12
N TRP A 30 -10.37 -0.91 2.35
CA TRP A 30 -9.24 -0.58 1.49
C TRP A 30 -8.97 -1.60 0.37
N ALA A 31 -9.81 -2.63 0.20
CA ALA A 31 -9.60 -3.66 -0.83
C ALA A 31 -9.57 -3.07 -2.25
N HIS A 32 -10.41 -2.07 -2.51
CA HIS A 32 -10.48 -1.41 -3.81
C HIS A 32 -9.18 -0.72 -4.21
N PHE A 33 -8.44 -0.13 -3.26
CA PHE A 33 -7.12 0.45 -3.53
C PHE A 33 -6.12 -0.61 -4.00
N ARG A 34 -6.14 -1.81 -3.40
CA ARG A 34 -5.24 -2.91 -3.82
C ARG A 34 -5.57 -3.36 -5.25
N VAL A 35 -6.84 -3.57 -5.54
CA VAL A 35 -7.29 -3.97 -6.88
C VAL A 35 -6.91 -2.90 -7.91
N SER A 36 -7.11 -1.62 -7.58
CA SER A 36 -6.79 -0.51 -8.48
C SER A 36 -5.29 -0.39 -8.74
N GLU A 37 -4.44 -0.35 -7.70
CA GLU A 37 -2.99 -0.16 -7.88
C GLU A 37 -2.33 -1.37 -8.54
N VAL A 38 -2.77 -2.60 -8.22
CA VAL A 38 -2.29 -3.82 -8.92
C VAL A 38 -2.77 -3.84 -10.37
N GLY A 39 -3.99 -3.39 -10.64
CA GLY A 39 -4.51 -3.26 -11.99
C GLY A 39 -3.66 -2.33 -12.86
N LEU A 40 -3.29 -1.16 -12.33
CA LEU A 40 -2.40 -0.20 -13.01
C LEU A 40 -1.00 -0.81 -13.24
N MET A 41 -0.42 -1.45 -12.23
CA MET A 41 0.86 -2.16 -12.36
C MET A 41 0.85 -3.18 -13.50
N LEU A 42 -0.21 -4.00 -13.59
CA LEU A 42 -0.34 -5.00 -14.65
C LEU A 42 -0.52 -4.37 -16.03
N GLN A 43 -1.21 -3.23 -16.12
CA GLN A 43 -1.34 -2.46 -17.36
C GLN A 43 0.03 -1.95 -17.82
N ASP A 44 0.82 -1.36 -16.92
CA ASP A 44 2.17 -0.87 -17.24
C ASP A 44 3.09 -2.01 -17.69
N MET A 45 3.02 -3.18 -17.02
CA MET A 45 3.77 -4.38 -17.41
C MET A 45 3.35 -4.90 -18.80
N LEU A 46 2.05 -4.88 -19.11
CA LEU A 46 1.54 -5.26 -20.41
C LEU A 46 2.02 -4.31 -21.52
N GLU A 47 2.04 -3.00 -21.25
CA GLU A 47 2.57 -2.00 -22.18
C GLU A 47 4.07 -2.17 -22.43
N ALA A 48 4.86 -2.39 -21.37
CA ALA A 48 6.29 -2.69 -21.51
C ALA A 48 6.51 -3.95 -22.35
N SER A 49 5.72 -5.00 -22.11
CA SER A 49 5.78 -6.23 -22.91
C SER A 49 5.47 -5.99 -24.38
N ARG A 50 4.49 -5.14 -24.72
CA ARG A 50 4.15 -4.77 -26.10
C ARG A 50 5.27 -4.00 -26.80
N LYS A 51 6.05 -3.22 -26.04
CA LYS A 51 7.20 -2.46 -26.52
C LYS A 51 8.51 -3.28 -26.54
N VAL A 52 8.48 -4.53 -26.07
CA VAL A 52 9.66 -5.38 -25.88
C VAL A 52 10.68 -4.72 -24.93
N GLU A 53 10.17 -4.02 -23.92
CA GLU A 53 10.97 -3.37 -22.88
C GLU A 53 11.09 -4.25 -21.64
N PRO A 54 12.23 -4.22 -20.94
CA PRO A 54 12.39 -4.96 -19.69
C PRO A 54 11.49 -4.36 -18.58
N VAL A 55 10.84 -5.24 -17.82
CA VAL A 55 10.05 -4.83 -16.65
C VAL A 55 10.96 -4.65 -15.45
N LEU A 56 11.03 -3.42 -14.93
CA LEU A 56 11.77 -3.13 -13.71
C LEU A 56 10.94 -3.50 -12.46
N MET A 57 11.10 -4.75 -12.01
CA MET A 57 10.37 -5.30 -10.86
C MET A 57 10.41 -4.45 -9.59
N PRO A 58 11.54 -3.83 -9.18
CA PRO A 58 11.57 -2.96 -8.02
C PRO A 58 10.57 -1.81 -8.12
N THR A 59 10.45 -1.17 -9.28
CA THR A 59 9.51 -0.07 -9.51
C THR A 59 8.08 -0.56 -9.52
N MET A 60 7.82 -1.67 -10.22
CA MET A 60 6.49 -2.28 -10.28
C MET A 60 5.96 -2.67 -8.90
N LEU A 61 6.82 -3.04 -7.96
CA LEU A 61 6.38 -3.35 -6.60
C LEU A 61 6.32 -2.11 -5.70
N THR A 62 7.29 -1.20 -5.83
CA THR A 62 7.44 -0.07 -4.89
C THR A 62 6.34 0.97 -5.09
N TYR A 63 6.01 1.33 -6.33
CA TYR A 63 5.06 2.42 -6.60
C TYR A 63 3.63 2.07 -6.19
N PRO A 64 3.04 0.93 -6.60
CA PRO A 64 1.74 0.49 -6.10
C PRO A 64 1.69 0.39 -4.58
N THR A 65 2.73 -0.18 -3.96
CA THR A 65 2.79 -0.32 -2.50
C THR A 65 2.79 1.04 -1.79
N ALA A 66 3.59 1.99 -2.27
CA ALA A 66 3.63 3.31 -1.69
C ALA A 66 2.34 4.11 -1.94
N ASN A 67 1.69 3.93 -3.09
CA ASN A 67 0.38 4.52 -3.38
C ASN A 67 -0.74 3.94 -2.51
N MET A 68 -0.73 2.63 -2.25
CA MET A 68 -1.66 2.00 -1.31
C MET A 68 -1.49 2.58 0.10
N ILE A 69 -0.25 2.68 0.58
CA ILE A 69 0.04 3.30 1.89
C ILE A 69 -0.38 4.77 1.91
N GLY A 70 -0.05 5.52 0.86
CA GLY A 70 -0.42 6.93 0.71
C GLY A 70 -1.92 7.14 0.75
N GLN A 71 -2.70 6.29 0.09
CA GLN A 71 -4.16 6.39 0.10
C GLN A 71 -4.75 6.06 1.47
N VAL A 72 -4.23 5.04 2.15
CA VAL A 72 -4.72 4.65 3.49
C VAL A 72 -4.34 5.68 4.56
N VAL A 73 -3.15 6.28 4.48
CA VAL A 73 -2.61 7.15 5.53
C VAL A 73 -2.87 8.64 5.26
N LEU A 74 -2.79 9.07 4.00
CA LEU A 74 -2.83 10.46 3.57
C LEU A 74 -4.02 10.79 2.65
N SER A 75 -4.89 9.81 2.35
CA SER A 75 -6.00 9.96 1.40
C SER A 75 -5.57 10.45 0.01
N ARG A 76 -4.33 10.18 -0.40
CA ARG A 76 -3.78 10.58 -1.72
C ARG A 76 -2.80 9.57 -2.28
N ARG A 77 -2.71 9.49 -3.61
CA ARG A 77 -1.62 8.79 -4.31
C ARG A 77 -0.35 9.64 -4.26
N VAL A 78 0.80 9.00 -4.12
CA VAL A 78 2.10 9.69 -3.96
C VAL A 78 2.89 9.68 -5.25
N PHE A 79 2.73 8.63 -6.04
CA PHE A 79 3.33 8.44 -7.36
C PHE A 79 2.21 8.47 -8.40
N VAL A 80 2.39 9.31 -9.42
CA VAL A 80 1.49 9.50 -10.55
C VAL A 80 2.15 8.93 -11.79
#